data_AF-A0AAD7U9U8-F1
#
_entry.id   AF-A0AAD7U9U8-F1
#
_cell.length_a   1.000
_cell.length_b   1.000
_cell.length_c   1.000
_cell.angle_alpha   90.00
_cell.angle_beta   90.00
_cell.angle_gamma   90.00
#
_symmetry.space_group_name_H-M   'P 1'
#
loop_
_entity.id
_entity.type
_entity.pdbx_description
1 polymer ?
#
loop_
_entity_poly.entity_id
_entity_poly.type
_entity_poly.pdbx_seq_one_letter_code
_entity_poly.pdbx_strand_id
1 'polypeptide(L)'
;MQVVEILRVEPLAAEKLKLVEVQTSEGTVDIVTNAPNVTVDKVGRRCVAALVGVEIGDTVVAPKVVGGRKSHGILCDSVMLKWSGGGAGTAVFVDLDVGAPPPSERPRPKRAELPATTAEGLFAKKPTKEDKKAAAKAAREARKAAKKGTNNDV
;
A
#
# COMPACT_ATOMS: atom_id res chain seq x y z
N MET A 1 -10.14 20.25 2.66
CA MET A 1 -9.53 18.97 3.10
C MET A 1 -8.82 19.20 4.41
N GLN A 2 -8.73 18.20 5.26
CA GLN A 2 -8.03 18.30 6.54
C GLN A 2 -7.35 16.98 6.90
N VAL A 3 -6.38 17.06 7.80
CA VAL A 3 -5.78 15.90 8.45
C VAL A 3 -6.76 15.35 9.48
N VAL A 4 -6.97 14.03 9.45
CA VAL A 4 -7.85 13.30 10.35
C VAL A 4 -7.10 12.13 10.97
N GLU A 5 -7.54 11.67 12.14
CA GLU A 5 -6.96 10.51 12.81
C GLU A 5 -7.90 9.32 12.74
N ILE A 6 -7.37 8.13 12.43
CA ILE A 6 -8.18 6.90 12.37
C ILE A 6 -8.43 6.41 13.80
N LEU A 7 -9.70 6.39 14.23
CA LEU A 7 -10.09 5.87 15.54
C LEU A 7 -10.46 4.39 15.49
N ARG A 8 -11.11 3.96 14.40
CA ARG A 8 -11.57 2.58 14.23
C ARG A 8 -11.62 2.19 12.75
N VAL A 9 -11.35 0.92 12.47
CA VAL A 9 -11.53 0.30 11.15
C VAL A 9 -12.39 -0.95 11.29
N GLU A 10 -13.52 -0.99 10.60
CA GLU A 10 -14.46 -2.11 10.56
C GLU A 10 -14.62 -2.62 9.13
N PRO A 11 -14.25 -3.88 8.82
CA PRO A 11 -14.52 -4.48 7.52
C PRO A 11 -16.03 -4.54 7.26
N LEU A 12 -16.44 -4.23 6.02
CA LEU A 12 -17.84 -4.38 5.60
C LEU A 12 -18.01 -5.68 4.79
N ALA A 13 -19.21 -6.24 4.82
CA ALA A 13 -19.55 -7.45 4.06
C ALA A 13 -19.47 -7.25 2.54
N ALA A 14 -19.60 -6.00 2.07
CA ALA A 14 -19.40 -5.63 0.68
C ALA A 14 -17.91 -5.72 0.29
N GLU A 15 -17.63 -6.28 -0.88
CA GLU A 15 -16.28 -6.67 -1.29
C GLU A 15 -15.25 -5.52 -1.13
N LYS A 16 -14.26 -5.74 -0.25
CA LYS A 16 -13.09 -4.88 0.05
C LYS A 16 -13.36 -3.52 0.72
N LEU A 17 -14.63 -3.19 0.98
CA LEU A 17 -15.00 -1.96 1.69
C LEU A 17 -14.74 -2.06 3.19
N LYS A 18 -14.39 -0.93 3.77
CA LYS A 18 -14.16 -0.75 5.20
C LYS A 18 -14.88 0.50 5.63
N LEU A 19 -15.55 0.45 6.78
CA LEU A 19 -15.97 1.65 7.48
C LEU A 19 -14.83 2.10 8.39
N VAL A 20 -14.51 3.38 8.32
CA VAL A 20 -13.46 4.00 9.11
C VAL A 20 -14.07 5.15 9.88
N GLU A 21 -13.98 5.06 11.20
CA GLU A 21 -14.33 6.16 12.08
C GLU A 21 -13.08 7.04 12.23
N VAL A 22 -13.20 8.33 11.92
CA VAL A 22 -12.09 9.27 11.98
C VAL A 22 -12.39 10.49 12.85
N GLN A 23 -11.39 10.96 13.59
CA GLN A 23 -11.43 12.22 14.32
C GLN A 23 -11.10 13.37 13.36
N THR A 24 -11.95 14.40 13.37
CA THR A 24 -11.79 15.66 12.64
C THR A 24 -11.66 16.84 13.61
N SER A 25 -11.44 18.05 13.09
CA SER A 25 -11.50 19.28 13.90
C SER A 25 -12.86 19.54 14.54
N GLU A 26 -13.94 19.00 13.98
CA GLU A 26 -15.33 19.28 14.38
C GLU A 26 -15.99 18.11 15.13
N GLY A 27 -15.27 17.02 15.33
CA GLY A 27 -15.79 15.79 15.95
C GLY A 27 -15.49 14.55 15.12
N THR A 28 -16.24 13.49 15.36
CA THR A 28 -16.01 12.19 14.73
C THR A 28 -16.94 11.95 13.55
N VAL A 29 -16.41 11.39 12.47
CA VAL A 29 -17.21 11.07 11.28
C VAL A 29 -16.88 9.68 10.72
N ASP A 30 -17.89 9.10 10.09
CA ASP A 30 -17.80 7.81 9.40
C ASP A 30 -17.46 8.00 7.91
N ILE A 31 -16.40 7.33 7.45
CA ILE A 31 -15.96 7.32 6.07
C ILE A 31 -15.84 5.87 5.58
N VAL A 32 -16.51 5.56 4.47
CA VAL A 32 -16.34 4.26 3.79
C VAL A 32 -15.19 4.34 2.80
N THR A 33 -14.27 3.38 2.83
CA THR A 33 -13.10 3.35 1.95
C THR A 33 -12.82 1.95 1.39
N ASN A 34 -12.25 1.91 0.18
CA ASN A 34 -11.69 0.69 -0.43
C ASN A 34 -10.15 0.71 -0.42
N ALA A 35 -9.52 1.71 0.21
CA ALA A 35 -8.07 1.82 0.21
C ALA A 35 -7.42 0.56 0.84
N PRO A 36 -6.49 -0.12 0.14
CA PRO A 36 -5.95 -1.41 0.59
C PRO A 36 -5.03 -1.27 1.81
N ASN A 37 -4.43 -0.10 1.99
CA ASN A 37 -3.50 0.22 3.06
C ASN A 37 -4.18 0.79 4.32
N VAL A 38 -5.51 0.88 4.34
CA VAL A 38 -6.29 1.27 5.52
C VAL A 38 -6.74 -0.01 6.21
N THR A 39 -6.05 -0.35 7.29
CA THR A 39 -6.18 -1.60 8.02
C THR A 39 -6.17 -1.31 9.53
N VAL A 40 -6.51 -2.30 10.36
CA VAL A 40 -6.65 -2.11 11.82
C VAL A 40 -5.34 -1.63 12.48
N ASP A 41 -4.17 -2.00 11.95
CA ASP A 41 -2.85 -1.51 12.40
C ASP A 41 -2.59 -0.02 12.12
N LYS A 42 -3.51 0.66 11.41
CA LYS A 42 -3.46 2.10 11.14
C LYS A 42 -4.34 2.92 12.09
N VAL A 43 -5.01 2.30 13.05
CA VAL A 43 -5.67 3.03 14.14
C VAL A 43 -4.62 3.88 14.89
N GLY A 44 -4.96 5.12 15.21
CA GLY A 44 -4.06 6.15 15.75
C GLY A 44 -3.15 6.81 14.72
N ARG A 45 -3.14 6.37 13.45
CA ARG A 45 -2.42 7.05 12.37
C ARG A 45 -3.27 8.16 11.78
N ARG A 46 -2.59 9.20 11.31
CA ARG A 46 -3.21 10.36 10.69
C ARG A 46 -3.09 10.32 9.18
N CYS A 47 -4.18 10.64 8.51
CA CYS A 47 -4.33 10.67 7.06
C CYS A 47 -5.04 11.95 6.63
N VAL A 48 -5.19 12.16 5.32
CA VAL A 48 -5.92 13.31 4.79
C VAL A 48 -7.31 12.88 4.34
N ALA A 49 -8.33 13.66 4.71
CA ALA A 49 -9.69 13.47 4.26
C ALA A 49 -10.28 14.74 3.65
N ALA A 50 -11.12 14.54 2.64
CA ALA A 50 -12.07 15.53 2.16
C ALA A 50 -13.44 15.22 2.76
N LEU A 51 -13.94 16.12 3.60
CA LEU A 51 -15.26 16.01 4.22
C LEU A 51 -16.34 16.60 3.30
N VAL A 52 -17.61 16.40 3.67
CA VAL A 52 -18.76 17.00 2.96
C VAL A 52 -18.56 18.49 2.70
N GLY A 53 -18.86 18.95 1.49
CA GLY A 53 -18.69 20.33 1.05
C GLY A 53 -17.29 20.67 0.54
N VAL A 54 -16.31 19.80 0.71
CA VAL A 54 -14.95 20.01 0.16
C VAL A 54 -14.92 19.66 -1.32
N GLU A 55 -14.26 20.49 -2.12
CA GLU A 55 -14.01 20.24 -3.54
C GLU A 55 -12.75 19.38 -3.75
N ILE A 56 -12.83 18.40 -4.65
CA ILE A 56 -11.73 17.57 -5.12
C ILE A 56 -11.78 17.54 -6.65
N GLY A 57 -10.88 18.27 -7.31
CA GLY A 57 -10.98 18.48 -8.76
C GLY A 57 -12.30 19.16 -9.10
N ASP A 58 -13.10 18.55 -9.97
CA ASP A 58 -14.40 19.07 -10.41
C ASP A 58 -15.58 18.51 -9.61
N THR A 59 -15.32 17.79 -8.49
CA THR A 59 -16.36 17.14 -7.68
C THR A 59 -16.43 17.71 -6.28
N VAL A 60 -17.63 18.07 -5.83
CA VAL A 60 -17.91 18.42 -4.43
C VAL A 60 -18.26 17.15 -3.66
N VAL A 61 -17.63 16.93 -2.51
CA VAL A 61 -17.95 15.79 -1.64
C VAL A 61 -19.34 15.98 -1.04
N ALA A 62 -20.21 15.00 -1.24
CA ALA A 62 -21.56 14.97 -0.68
C ALA A 62 -21.78 13.68 0.13
N PRO A 63 -22.68 13.68 1.12
CA PRO A 63 -23.03 12.47 1.87
C PRO A 63 -23.55 11.39 0.93
N LYS A 64 -23.06 10.15 1.05
CA LYS A 64 -23.50 9.04 0.20
C LYS A 64 -23.56 7.73 0.96
N VAL A 65 -24.48 6.85 0.58
CA VAL A 65 -24.52 5.47 1.07
C VAL A 65 -23.62 4.59 0.19
N VAL A 66 -22.65 3.94 0.79
CA VAL A 66 -21.67 3.05 0.12
C VAL A 66 -21.63 1.74 0.90
N GLY A 67 -21.91 0.61 0.24
CA GLY A 67 -21.97 -0.70 0.91
C GLY A 67 -22.99 -0.76 2.06
N GLY A 68 -24.09 -0.01 1.97
CA GLY A 68 -25.12 0.07 3.00
C GLY A 68 -24.78 0.96 4.21
N ARG A 69 -23.60 1.58 4.25
CA ARG A 69 -23.20 2.52 5.31
C ARG A 69 -23.16 3.95 4.77
N LYS A 70 -23.53 4.93 5.60
CA LYS A 70 -23.38 6.35 5.25
C LYS A 70 -21.90 6.74 5.33
N SER A 71 -21.41 7.41 4.30
CA SER A 71 -20.06 7.98 4.24
C SER A 71 -20.16 9.50 4.20
N HIS A 72 -19.40 10.18 5.06
CA HIS A 72 -19.36 11.64 5.21
C HIS A 72 -18.06 12.25 4.69
N GLY A 73 -17.34 11.52 3.84
CA GLY A 73 -16.10 11.99 3.28
C GLY A 73 -15.41 10.96 2.39
N ILE A 74 -14.20 11.31 1.98
CA ILE A 74 -13.30 10.49 1.18
C ILE A 74 -11.89 10.61 1.77
N LEU A 75 -11.22 9.49 2.02
CA LEU A 75 -9.80 9.48 2.35
C LEU A 75 -8.99 9.77 1.07
N CYS A 76 -8.13 10.77 1.11
CA CYS A 76 -7.41 11.24 -0.06
C CYS A 76 -6.18 10.35 -0.35
N ASP A 77 -5.95 10.09 -1.64
CA ASP A 77 -4.69 9.56 -2.14
C ASP A 77 -3.79 10.68 -2.68
N SER A 78 -2.59 10.34 -3.15
CA SER A 78 -1.65 11.35 -3.68
C SER A 78 -2.16 12.04 -4.95
N VAL A 79 -3.01 11.39 -5.74
CA VAL A 79 -3.56 11.94 -6.99
C VAL A 79 -4.61 13.00 -6.67
N MET A 80 -5.51 12.72 -5.71
CA MET A 80 -6.50 13.69 -5.22
C MET A 80 -5.85 14.95 -4.64
N LEU A 81 -4.67 14.81 -4.03
CA LEU A 81 -3.89 15.93 -3.49
C LEU A 81 -2.98 16.62 -4.52
N LYS A 82 -2.99 16.17 -5.78
CA LYS A 82 -2.12 16.67 -6.86
C LYS A 82 -0.63 16.57 -6.51
N TRP A 83 -0.25 15.61 -5.68
CA TRP A 83 1.15 15.36 -5.34
C TRP A 83 1.86 14.55 -6.42
N SER A 84 3.13 14.87 -6.66
CA SER A 84 3.98 14.07 -7.53
C SER A 84 4.34 12.74 -6.87
N GLY A 85 4.01 11.63 -7.54
CA GLY A 85 4.35 10.28 -7.12
C GLY A 85 3.48 9.76 -5.96
N GLY A 86 3.12 8.48 -6.03
CA GLY A 86 2.16 7.85 -5.12
C GLY A 86 1.26 6.89 -5.88
N GLY A 87 0.47 6.09 -5.16
CA GLY A 87 -0.48 5.15 -5.76
C GLY A 87 -1.89 5.71 -5.73
N ALA A 88 -2.58 5.68 -6.87
CA ALA A 88 -4.02 5.92 -6.90
C ALA A 88 -4.75 4.89 -6.03
N GLY A 89 -5.80 5.32 -5.33
CA GLY A 89 -6.59 4.48 -4.41
C GLY A 89 -5.89 4.12 -3.09
N THR A 90 -4.69 4.64 -2.83
CA THR A 90 -3.94 4.39 -1.60
C THR A 90 -3.99 5.62 -0.70
N ALA A 91 -4.57 5.49 0.50
CA ALA A 91 -4.71 6.62 1.42
C ALA A 91 -3.34 7.17 1.83
N VAL A 92 -3.17 8.49 1.82
CA VAL A 92 -1.93 9.11 2.31
C VAL A 92 -1.92 9.17 3.83
N PHE A 93 -0.75 8.93 4.43
CA PHE A 93 -0.53 9.10 5.86
C PHE A 93 0.49 10.22 6.08
N VAL A 94 0.24 11.07 7.08
CA VAL A 94 1.04 12.26 7.38
C VAL A 94 1.25 12.41 8.88
N ASP A 95 2.36 13.05 9.27
CA ASP A 95 2.69 13.35 10.67
C ASP A 95 2.38 14.83 10.96
N LEU A 96 1.10 15.19 10.86
CA LEU A 96 0.56 16.53 11.12
C LEU A 96 -0.59 16.44 12.12
N ASP A 97 -1.01 17.54 12.71
CA ASP A 97 -2.10 17.55 13.69
C ASP A 97 -3.48 17.44 13.04
N VAL A 98 -4.44 16.86 13.76
CA VAL A 98 -5.83 16.77 13.31
C VAL A 98 -6.39 18.18 13.06
N GLY A 99 -7.13 18.34 11.97
CA GLY A 99 -7.65 19.64 11.52
C GLY A 99 -6.67 20.45 10.69
N ALA A 100 -5.38 20.13 10.69
CA ALA A 100 -4.40 20.84 9.86
C ALA A 100 -4.71 20.65 8.36
N PRO A 101 -4.36 21.64 7.50
CA PRO A 101 -4.45 21.45 6.06
C PRO A 101 -3.42 20.40 5.58
N PRO A 102 -3.69 19.68 4.47
CA PRO A 102 -2.69 18.80 3.88
C PRO A 102 -1.46 19.60 3.42
N PRO A 103 -0.25 19.00 3.44
CA PRO A 103 0.93 19.68 2.94
C PRO A 103 0.82 19.90 1.43
N SER A 104 1.47 20.95 0.92
CA SER A 104 1.44 21.30 -0.51
C SER A 104 2.09 20.23 -1.39
N GLU A 105 3.00 19.44 -0.83
CA GLU A 105 3.71 18.36 -1.50
C GLU A 105 3.75 17.12 -0.61
N ARG A 106 4.00 15.96 -1.24
CA ARG A 106 4.15 14.70 -0.53
C ARG A 106 5.33 14.77 0.44
N PRO A 107 5.13 14.50 1.74
CA PRO A 107 6.22 14.42 2.70
C PRO A 107 7.24 13.38 2.25
N ARG A 108 8.50 13.80 2.08
CA ARG A 108 9.60 12.87 1.82
C ARG A 108 9.91 12.14 3.12
N PRO A 109 10.12 10.82 3.11
CA PRO A 109 10.66 10.15 4.28
C PRO A 109 11.97 10.86 4.64
N LYS A 110 12.10 11.33 5.89
CA LYS A 110 13.38 11.77 6.40
C LYS A 110 14.34 10.61 6.18
N ARG A 111 15.38 10.82 5.38
CA ARG A 111 16.45 9.84 5.19
C ARG A 111 16.96 9.51 6.59
N ALA A 112 16.60 8.34 7.12
CA ALA A 112 17.36 7.78 8.22
C ALA A 112 18.79 7.69 7.71
N GLU A 113 19.76 8.24 8.44
CA GLU A 113 21.16 7.95 8.19
C GLU A 113 21.30 6.42 8.22
N LEU A 114 21.41 5.83 7.04
CA LEU A 114 21.84 4.45 6.92
C LEU A 114 23.22 4.40 7.59
N PRO A 115 23.48 3.50 8.56
CA PRO A 115 24.85 3.25 8.97
C PRO A 115 25.63 2.95 7.69
N ALA A 116 26.80 3.55 7.53
CA ALA A 116 27.63 3.41 6.34
C ALA A 116 27.93 1.93 6.09
N THR A 117 27.10 1.27 5.27
CA THR A 117 27.32 -0.08 4.84
C THR A 117 28.22 -0.03 3.62
N THR A 118 29.48 -0.39 3.82
CA THR A 118 30.35 -0.94 2.77
C THR A 118 29.74 -2.26 2.30
N ALA A 119 28.67 -2.18 1.50
CA ALA A 119 28.11 -3.31 0.80
C ALA A 119 28.57 -3.22 -0.66
N GLU A 120 29.48 -4.11 -1.04
CA GLU A 120 29.78 -4.38 -2.44
C GLU A 120 28.47 -4.64 -3.20
N GLY A 121 28.37 -4.04 -4.39
CA GLY A 121 27.11 -3.90 -5.12
C GLY A 121 26.37 -5.22 -5.38
N LEU A 122 25.04 -5.12 -5.38
CA LEU A 122 24.06 -6.17 -5.68
C LEU A 122 24.12 -6.77 -7.11
N PHE A 123 25.20 -6.48 -7.85
CA PHE A 123 25.51 -7.00 -9.17
C PHE A 123 26.78 -7.85 -9.17
N ALA A 124 27.03 -8.59 -8.09
CA ALA A 124 28.05 -9.64 -8.10
C ALA A 124 27.75 -10.64 -9.23
N LYS A 125 28.57 -10.55 -10.29
CA LYS A 125 28.76 -11.45 -11.44
C LYS A 125 27.56 -12.31 -11.85
N LYS A 126 26.97 -11.97 -13.01
CA LYS A 126 26.24 -12.95 -13.84
C LYS A 126 27.09 -14.23 -13.96
N PRO A 127 26.53 -15.43 -13.68
CA PRO A 127 27.28 -16.67 -13.84
C PRO A 127 27.74 -16.81 -15.29
N THR A 128 29.03 -17.06 -15.47
CA THR A 128 29.67 -17.24 -16.77
C THR A 128 29.14 -18.49 -17.49
N LYS A 129 29.23 -18.50 -18.82
CA LYS A 129 28.67 -19.54 -19.71
C LYS A 129 29.17 -20.96 -19.39
N GLU A 130 30.30 -21.09 -18.71
CA GLU A 130 30.85 -22.36 -18.24
C GLU A 130 30.08 -22.98 -17.08
N ASP A 131 29.61 -22.19 -16.11
CA ASP A 131 28.83 -22.69 -14.96
C ASP A 131 27.46 -23.25 -15.39
N LYS A 132 26.82 -22.59 -16.36
CA LYS A 132 25.58 -23.11 -16.99
C LYS A 132 25.79 -24.41 -17.76
N LYS A 133 26.97 -24.61 -18.37
CA LYS A 133 27.28 -25.82 -19.14
C LYS A 133 27.59 -27.02 -18.22
N ALA A 134 28.23 -26.77 -17.07
CA ALA A 134 28.48 -27.78 -16.06
C ALA A 134 27.18 -28.30 -15.42
N ALA A 135 26.25 -27.39 -15.07
CA ALA A 135 24.95 -27.77 -14.50
C ALA A 135 24.07 -28.58 -15.48
N ALA A 136 24.11 -28.25 -16.78
CA ALA A 136 23.36 -28.99 -17.80
C ALA A 136 23.92 -30.39 -18.06
N LYS A 137 25.24 -30.59 -17.92
CA LYS A 137 25.86 -31.92 -18.06
C LYS A 137 25.52 -32.81 -16.86
N ALA A 138 25.60 -32.28 -15.64
CA ALA A 138 25.24 -33.01 -14.43
C ALA A 138 23.76 -33.46 -14.42
N ALA A 139 22.84 -32.60 -14.87
CA ALA A 139 21.42 -32.95 -14.99
C ALA A 139 21.14 -34.02 -16.05
N ARG A 140 21.91 -34.07 -17.15
CA ARG A 140 21.79 -35.11 -18.19
C ARG A 140 22.36 -36.46 -17.73
N GLU A 141 23.41 -36.47 -16.93
CA GLU A 141 23.99 -37.70 -16.39
C GLU A 141 23.10 -38.31 -15.30
N ALA A 142 22.51 -37.49 -14.42
CA ALA A 142 21.52 -37.96 -13.45
C ALA A 142 20.27 -38.58 -14.10
N ARG A 143 19.77 -38.01 -15.21
CA ARG A 143 18.65 -38.59 -15.96
C ARG A 143 19.00 -39.89 -16.69
N LYS A 144 20.26 -40.09 -17.10
CA LYS A 144 20.70 -41.36 -17.72
C LYS A 144 20.90 -42.47 -16.68
N ALA A 145 21.30 -42.13 -15.45
CA ALA A 145 21.37 -43.08 -14.34
C ALA A 145 19.97 -43.55 -13.90
N ALA A 146 18.99 -42.63 -13.83
CA ALA A 146 17.61 -42.98 -13.45
C ALA A 146 16.86 -43.84 -14.48
N LYS A 147 17.26 -43.83 -15.76
CA LYS A 147 16.59 -44.59 -16.83
C LYS A 147 17.15 -45.99 -17.09
N LYS A 148 18.19 -46.41 -16.35
CA LYS A 148 18.82 -47.75 -16.45
C LYS A 148 18.42 -48.71 -15.31
N GLY A 149 17.55 -48.29 -14.39
CA GLY A 149 17.12 -49.09 -13.23
C GLY A 149 15.68 -49.62 -13.31
N THR A 150 15.01 -49.57 -14.46
CA THR A 150 13.62 -50.06 -14.60
C THR A 150 13.44 -50.76 -15.95
N ASN A 151 14.22 -51.81 -16.19
CA ASN A 151 13.84 -52.87 -17.12
C ASN A 151 14.71 -54.12 -16.89
N ASN A 152 14.35 -54.92 -15.88
CA ASN A 152 14.42 -56.38 -15.84
C ASN A 152 13.99 -56.82 -14.43
N ASP A 153 12.84 -57.45 -14.25
CA ASP A 153 12.74 -58.91 -14.34
C ASP A 153 11.28 -59.34 -14.14
N VAL A 154 10.97 -60.44 -14.83
CA VAL A 154 9.74 -61.23 -14.84
C VAL A 154 9.46 -61.83 -13.47
#